data_AF-A0A7V8F7W3-F1
#
_entry.id   AF-A0A7V8F7W3-F1
#
_cell.length_a   1.000
_cell.length_b   1.000
_cell.length_c   1.000
_cell.angle_alpha   90.00
_cell.angle_beta   90.00
_cell.angle_gamma   90.00
#
_symmetry.space_group_name_H-M   'P 1'
#
loop_
_entity.id
_entity.type
_entity.pdbx_description
1 polymer ?
#
loop_
_entity_poly.entity_id
_entity_poly.type
_entity_poly.pdbx_seq_one_letter_code
_entity_poly.pdbx_strand_id
1 'polypeptide(L)'
;MRFLIVRKADPDSEAGVRPHRELLEAMADYVDTLAADGRFLAGEGLRPSREDIRVHFGPGRKAVTVDGPFAEAKELVAGFSIIDVESMDDAVTWVKDWPEEDAHGHAEVEIRPIGCPGGLGGFGDPAEGESETPRYMVMLKANPRSETDWNPGPEILGRMMEANRQGADAGFLIAGQGLSSSRHAKRVRFGKGQPTVFDGPFAEIKEMVAGFWVLRVRSLDEVIAWAETYPFPDGDEARLEIRELYRMRDLIPVAG
;
A
#
# COMPACT_ATOMS: atom_id res chain seq x y z
N MET A 1 -11.13 -12.38 7.13
CA MET A 1 -9.71 -12.03 7.37
C MET A 1 -9.30 -11.02 6.31
N ARG A 2 -8.56 -9.99 6.69
CA ARG A 2 -8.21 -8.91 5.75
C ARG A 2 -6.84 -9.12 5.12
N PHE A 3 -6.75 -8.86 3.82
CA PHE A 3 -5.51 -8.95 3.05
C PHE A 3 -5.30 -7.66 2.28
N LEU A 4 -4.04 -7.21 2.23
CA LEU A 4 -3.57 -6.20 1.29
C LEU A 4 -3.07 -6.94 0.06
N ILE A 5 -3.55 -6.55 -1.11
CA ILE A 5 -3.06 -7.02 -2.40
C ILE A 5 -2.28 -5.87 -3.01
N VAL A 6 -0.96 -6.03 -3.11
CA VAL A 6 -0.04 -5.02 -3.63
C VAL A 6 0.26 -5.35 -5.08
N ARG A 7 -0.13 -4.48 -6.00
CA ARG A 7 0.19 -4.59 -7.42
C ARG A 7 1.56 -3.95 -7.67
N LYS A 8 2.51 -4.75 -8.13
CA LYS A 8 3.87 -4.29 -8.42
C LYS A 8 3.91 -3.36 -9.62
N ALA A 9 4.80 -2.39 -9.58
CA ALA A 9 5.01 -1.48 -10.69
C ALA A 9 5.63 -2.19 -11.90
N ASP A 10 5.34 -1.64 -13.07
CA ASP A 10 5.79 -2.07 -14.39
C ASP A 10 6.20 -0.81 -15.21
N PRO A 11 6.70 -0.97 -16.44
CA PRO A 11 7.11 0.17 -17.25
C PRO A 11 6.00 1.22 -17.49
N ASP A 12 4.74 0.81 -17.63
CA ASP A 12 3.63 1.70 -17.96
C ASP A 12 3.19 2.52 -16.75
N SER A 13 3.01 1.87 -15.61
CA SER A 13 2.69 2.53 -14.33
C SER A 13 3.78 3.52 -13.91
N GLU A 14 5.06 3.19 -14.08
CA GLU A 14 6.17 4.12 -13.78
C GLU A 14 6.37 5.21 -14.84
N ALA A 15 5.91 4.99 -16.08
CA ALA A 15 5.81 6.04 -17.08
C ALA A 15 4.61 6.97 -16.84
N GLY A 16 3.69 6.63 -15.91
CA GLY A 16 2.45 7.37 -15.68
C GLY A 16 1.46 7.23 -16.83
N VAL A 17 1.53 6.11 -17.56
CA VAL A 17 0.55 5.76 -18.59
C VAL A 17 -0.80 5.55 -17.91
N ARG A 18 -1.83 6.23 -18.41
CA ARG A 18 -3.18 6.06 -17.90
C ARG A 18 -3.75 4.73 -18.40
N PRO A 19 -4.52 4.01 -17.56
CA PRO A 19 -5.16 2.78 -17.97
C PRO A 19 -6.12 3.05 -19.13
N HIS A 20 -6.11 2.17 -20.13
CA HIS A 20 -7.08 2.21 -21.21
C HIS A 20 -8.48 1.85 -20.69
N ARG A 21 -9.52 2.24 -21.44
CA ARG A 21 -10.92 1.96 -21.09
C ARG A 21 -11.18 0.47 -20.81
N GLU A 22 -10.62 -0.42 -21.63
CA GLU A 22 -10.80 -1.87 -21.48
C GLU A 22 -10.30 -2.37 -20.11
N LEU A 23 -9.12 -1.91 -19.67
CA LEU A 23 -8.60 -2.22 -18.33
C LEU A 23 -9.48 -1.62 -17.22
N LEU A 24 -9.96 -0.39 -17.38
CA LEU A 24 -10.84 0.24 -16.39
C LEU A 24 -12.16 -0.53 -16.24
N GLU A 25 -12.76 -0.96 -17.35
CA GLU A 25 -14.00 -1.74 -17.37
C GLU A 25 -13.77 -3.14 -16.78
N ALA A 26 -12.72 -3.85 -17.19
CA ALA A 26 -12.37 -5.16 -16.65
C ALA A 26 -12.08 -5.13 -15.14
N MET A 27 -11.36 -4.09 -14.67
CA MET A 27 -11.09 -3.92 -13.24
C MET A 27 -12.36 -3.56 -12.46
N ALA A 28 -13.28 -2.78 -13.03
CA ALA A 28 -14.56 -2.48 -12.40
C ALA A 28 -15.40 -3.76 -12.23
N ASP A 29 -15.54 -4.58 -13.28
CA ASP A 29 -16.26 -5.85 -13.22
C ASP A 29 -15.65 -6.81 -12.20
N TYR A 30 -14.32 -6.87 -12.14
CA TYR A 30 -13.56 -7.66 -11.16
C TYR A 30 -13.81 -7.22 -9.72
N VAL A 31 -13.80 -5.90 -9.46
CA VAL A 31 -14.06 -5.32 -8.14
C VAL A 31 -15.53 -5.52 -7.73
N ASP A 32 -16.47 -5.32 -8.63
CA ASP A 32 -17.92 -5.46 -8.38
C ASP A 32 -18.28 -6.85 -7.86
N THR A 33 -17.55 -7.87 -8.31
CA THR A 33 -17.74 -9.27 -7.86
C THR A 33 -17.56 -9.41 -6.34
N LEU A 34 -16.52 -8.81 -5.75
CA LEU A 34 -16.31 -8.86 -4.28
C LEU A 34 -17.06 -7.77 -3.54
N ALA A 35 -17.30 -6.62 -4.18
CA ALA A 35 -18.07 -5.54 -3.58
C ALA A 35 -19.53 -5.95 -3.34
N ALA A 36 -20.13 -6.77 -4.21
CA ALA A 36 -21.49 -7.29 -4.06
C ALA A 36 -21.73 -8.03 -2.74
N ASP A 37 -20.70 -8.72 -2.23
CA ASP A 37 -20.72 -9.45 -0.96
C ASP A 37 -20.06 -8.67 0.20
N GLY A 38 -19.71 -7.40 -0.01
CA GLY A 38 -19.02 -6.56 0.98
C GLY A 38 -17.59 -7.01 1.31
N ARG A 39 -16.97 -7.81 0.44
CA ARG A 39 -15.62 -8.38 0.60
C ARG A 39 -14.53 -7.48 0.04
N PHE A 40 -14.85 -6.57 -0.88
CA PHE A 40 -13.92 -5.54 -1.35
C PHE A 40 -14.03 -4.31 -0.45
N LEU A 41 -12.92 -3.90 0.17
CA LEU A 41 -12.91 -2.79 1.14
C LEU A 41 -12.35 -1.50 0.54
N ALA A 42 -11.29 -1.58 -0.27
CA ALA A 42 -10.69 -0.41 -0.90
C ALA A 42 -9.79 -0.81 -2.09
N GLY A 43 -9.58 0.11 -3.02
CA GLY A 43 -8.61 -0.01 -4.11
C GLY A 43 -8.07 1.35 -4.52
N GLU A 44 -6.75 1.48 -4.60
CA GLU A 44 -6.07 2.75 -4.86
C GLU A 44 -4.86 2.57 -5.78
N GLY A 45 -4.68 3.48 -6.73
CA GLY A 45 -3.49 3.55 -7.58
C GLY A 45 -2.48 4.56 -7.04
N LEU A 46 -1.18 4.24 -7.11
CA LEU A 46 -0.10 5.12 -6.68
C LEU A 46 0.50 5.84 -7.89
N ARG A 47 0.84 7.12 -7.74
CA ARG A 47 1.58 7.88 -8.75
C ARG A 47 2.99 7.33 -8.96
N PRO A 48 3.63 7.53 -10.13
CA PRO A 48 4.95 6.98 -10.46
C PRO A 48 6.07 7.37 -9.48
N SER A 49 7.12 6.55 -9.34
CA SER A 49 8.17 6.80 -8.34
C SER A 49 9.03 8.04 -8.60
N ARG A 50 9.00 8.62 -9.81
CA ARG A 50 9.61 9.93 -10.06
C ARG A 50 8.96 11.08 -9.27
N GLU A 51 7.80 10.82 -8.64
CA GLU A 51 7.08 11.74 -7.76
C GLU A 51 7.11 11.27 -6.28
N ASP A 52 7.83 10.17 -6.00
CA ASP A 52 7.97 9.57 -4.67
C ASP A 52 9.16 10.16 -3.91
N ILE A 53 9.10 10.06 -2.58
CA ILE A 53 10.18 10.40 -1.67
C ILE A 53 10.42 9.26 -0.68
N ARG A 54 11.68 8.84 -0.57
CA ARG A 54 12.14 7.99 0.53
C ARG A 54 12.61 8.85 1.70
N VAL A 55 12.21 8.46 2.91
CA VAL A 55 12.59 9.16 4.14
C VAL A 55 13.32 8.22 5.08
N HIS A 56 14.42 8.72 5.63
CA HIS A 56 15.05 8.18 6.84
C HIS A 56 15.27 9.31 7.85
N PHE A 57 15.58 8.97 9.10
CA PHE A 57 15.70 9.96 10.16
C PHE A 57 17.16 10.17 10.58
N GLY A 58 17.58 11.44 10.60
CA GLY A 58 18.85 11.90 11.15
C GLY A 58 18.75 12.31 12.63
N PRO A 59 19.77 13.00 13.17
CA PRO A 59 19.79 13.44 14.56
C PRO A 59 18.54 14.24 14.96
N GLY A 60 17.97 13.93 16.14
CA GLY A 60 16.75 14.57 16.61
C GLY A 60 15.50 14.22 15.81
N ARG A 61 15.51 13.07 15.10
CA ARG A 61 14.41 12.56 14.27
C ARG A 61 14.03 13.48 13.11
N LYS A 62 14.99 14.25 12.61
CA LYS A 62 14.80 15.08 11.41
C LYS A 62 14.79 14.24 10.15
N ALA A 63 13.80 14.45 9.31
CA ALA A 63 13.65 13.73 8.05
C ALA A 63 14.80 14.08 7.10
N VAL A 64 15.42 13.05 6.53
CA VAL A 64 16.35 13.14 5.43
C VAL A 64 15.68 12.48 4.24
N THR A 65 15.41 13.27 3.21
CA THR A 65 14.65 12.87 2.03
C THR A 65 15.57 12.44 0.89
N VAL A 66 15.09 11.51 0.07
CA VAL A 66 15.70 11.12 -1.20
C VAL A 66 14.58 11.05 -2.23
N ASP A 67 14.64 11.93 -3.22
CA ASP A 67 13.67 11.98 -4.31
C ASP A 67 13.90 10.81 -5.28
N GLY A 68 12.81 10.30 -5.84
CA GLY A 68 12.88 9.28 -6.90
C GLY A 68 13.23 9.83 -8.28
N PRO A 69 13.24 8.98 -9.32
CA PRO A 69 12.93 7.55 -9.28
C PRO A 69 14.07 6.73 -8.66
N PHE A 70 13.72 5.57 -8.10
CA PHE A 70 14.70 4.67 -7.49
C PHE A 70 15.18 3.61 -8.47
N ALA A 71 16.46 3.25 -8.40
CA ALA A 71 17.07 2.29 -9.33
C ALA A 71 16.44 0.88 -9.23
N GLU A 72 15.93 0.51 -8.05
CA GLU A 72 15.31 -0.78 -7.77
C GLU A 72 13.81 -0.83 -8.13
N ALA A 73 13.46 -0.43 -9.36
CA ALA A 73 12.06 -0.28 -9.79
C ALA A 73 11.18 -1.56 -9.71
N LYS A 74 11.79 -2.75 -9.65
CA LYS A 74 11.07 -4.04 -9.76
C LYS A 74 10.20 -4.42 -8.56
N GLU A 75 10.38 -3.76 -7.42
CA GLU A 75 9.61 -4.04 -6.20
C GLU A 75 8.78 -2.83 -5.75
N LEU A 76 8.64 -1.81 -6.61
CA LEU A 76 7.81 -0.65 -6.33
C LEU A 76 6.31 -1.01 -6.36
N VAL A 77 5.50 -0.24 -5.65
CA VAL A 77 4.05 -0.39 -5.59
C VAL A 77 3.38 0.53 -6.60
N ALA A 78 2.61 -0.01 -7.53
CA ALA A 78 1.79 0.77 -8.47
C ALA A 78 0.34 0.94 -7.99
N GLY A 79 -0.14 0.06 -7.12
CA GLY A 79 -1.48 0.12 -6.57
C GLY A 79 -1.67 -0.91 -5.46
N PHE A 80 -2.74 -0.77 -4.71
CA PHE A 80 -3.16 -1.80 -3.78
C PHE A 80 -4.67 -1.94 -3.70
N SER A 81 -5.12 -3.12 -3.27
CA SER A 81 -6.50 -3.39 -2.89
C SER A 81 -6.55 -3.99 -1.48
N ILE A 82 -7.64 -3.76 -0.77
CA ILE A 82 -7.93 -4.39 0.53
C ILE A 82 -9.19 -5.24 0.37
N ILE A 83 -9.10 -6.51 0.74
CA ILE A 83 -10.23 -7.44 0.74
C ILE A 83 -10.42 -8.09 2.12
N ASP A 84 -11.65 -8.48 2.43
CA ASP A 84 -12.02 -9.29 3.61
C ASP A 84 -12.64 -10.61 3.15
N VAL A 85 -11.85 -11.69 3.26
CA VAL A 85 -12.22 -13.03 2.79
C VAL A 85 -11.88 -14.08 3.85
N GLU A 86 -12.40 -15.30 3.73
CA GLU A 86 -12.32 -16.29 4.81
C GLU A 86 -10.89 -16.79 5.05
N SER A 87 -10.06 -16.86 4.01
CA SER A 87 -8.69 -17.38 4.08
C SER A 87 -7.73 -16.80 3.03
N MET A 88 -6.44 -17.12 3.16
CA MET A 88 -5.44 -16.80 2.13
C MET A 88 -5.72 -17.55 0.82
N ASP A 89 -6.24 -18.77 0.87
CA ASP A 89 -6.56 -19.54 -0.33
C ASP A 89 -7.74 -18.92 -1.09
N ASP A 90 -8.71 -18.33 -0.39
CA ASP A 90 -9.79 -17.55 -1.01
C ASP A 90 -9.25 -16.26 -1.64
N ALA A 91 -8.33 -15.58 -0.96
CA ALA A 91 -7.67 -14.40 -1.49
C ALA A 91 -6.88 -14.72 -2.78
N VAL A 92 -6.11 -15.82 -2.77
CA VAL A 92 -5.39 -16.32 -3.95
C VAL A 92 -6.36 -16.70 -5.06
N THR A 93 -7.47 -17.36 -4.73
CA THR A 93 -8.48 -17.76 -5.72
C THR A 93 -9.04 -16.54 -6.44
N TRP A 94 -9.40 -15.49 -5.69
CA TRP A 94 -9.86 -14.25 -6.29
C TRP A 94 -8.78 -13.58 -7.12
N VAL A 95 -7.54 -13.50 -6.61
CA VAL A 95 -6.43 -12.91 -7.35
C VAL A 95 -6.15 -13.63 -8.67
N LYS A 96 -6.41 -14.94 -8.79
CA LYS A 96 -6.19 -15.65 -10.07
C LYS A 96 -7.04 -15.10 -11.23
N ASP A 97 -8.16 -14.44 -10.93
CA ASP A 97 -9.03 -13.81 -11.91
C ASP A 97 -8.68 -12.33 -12.16
N TRP A 98 -7.47 -11.89 -11.75
CA TRP A 98 -6.99 -10.53 -12.02
C TRP A 98 -7.09 -10.19 -13.51
N PRO A 99 -7.56 -8.99 -13.89
CA PRO A 99 -7.74 -8.61 -15.29
C PRO A 99 -6.47 -8.82 -16.15
N GLU A 100 -6.61 -9.55 -17.26
CA GLU A 100 -5.50 -9.83 -18.19
C GLU A 100 -5.03 -8.56 -18.92
N GLU A 101 -5.87 -7.52 -18.97
CA GLU A 101 -5.55 -6.21 -19.52
C GLU A 101 -4.48 -5.49 -18.69
N ASP A 102 -4.33 -5.81 -17.40
CA ASP A 102 -3.36 -5.16 -16.53
C ASP A 102 -1.93 -5.60 -16.87
N ALA A 103 -1.02 -4.63 -16.97
CA ALA A 103 0.40 -4.85 -17.29
C ALA A 103 0.61 -5.72 -18.56
N HIS A 104 -0.30 -5.64 -19.53
CA HIS A 104 -0.30 -6.48 -20.73
C HIS A 104 -0.26 -7.99 -20.42
N GLY A 105 -0.98 -8.42 -19.39
CA GLY A 105 -1.06 -9.81 -18.94
C GLY A 105 0.16 -10.27 -18.13
N HIS A 106 1.03 -9.34 -17.72
CA HIS A 106 2.26 -9.63 -16.99
C HIS A 106 2.29 -9.03 -15.58
N ALA A 107 1.12 -8.76 -15.01
CA ALA A 107 1.02 -8.23 -13.65
C ALA A 107 1.75 -9.14 -12.66
N GLU A 108 2.21 -8.55 -11.56
CA GLU A 108 2.69 -9.30 -10.41
C GLU A 108 2.07 -8.66 -9.17
N VAL A 109 1.46 -9.49 -8.33
CA VAL A 109 0.80 -9.01 -7.11
C VAL A 109 1.29 -9.79 -5.89
N GLU A 110 1.38 -9.11 -4.75
CA GLU A 110 1.67 -9.71 -3.44
C GLU A 110 0.43 -9.61 -2.55
N ILE A 111 -0.03 -10.76 -2.05
CA ILE A 111 -1.16 -10.87 -1.12
C ILE A 111 -0.58 -11.04 0.27
N ARG A 112 -0.90 -10.12 1.19
CA ARG A 112 -0.31 -10.08 2.51
C ARG A 112 -1.37 -9.86 3.60
N PRO A 113 -1.39 -10.68 4.66
CA PRO A 113 -2.33 -10.49 5.76
C PRO A 113 -2.14 -9.11 6.41
N ILE A 114 -3.27 -8.43 6.60
CA ILE A 114 -3.32 -7.17 7.35
C ILE A 114 -3.51 -7.51 8.83
N GLY A 115 -2.74 -6.82 9.66
CA GLY A 115 -2.77 -6.94 11.11
C GLY A 115 -1.39 -6.75 11.70
N CYS A 116 -1.30 -5.93 12.75
CA CYS A 116 -0.10 -5.85 13.56
C CYS A 116 -0.03 -7.08 14.49
N PRO A 117 1.12 -7.77 14.60
CA PRO A 117 1.30 -8.86 15.58
C PRO A 117 1.00 -8.46 17.03
N GLY A 118 1.06 -7.15 17.33
CA GLY A 118 0.66 -6.57 18.61
C GLY A 118 -0.84 -6.38 18.83
N GLY A 119 -1.69 -6.78 17.89
CA GLY A 119 -3.15 -6.65 18.00
C GLY A 119 -3.68 -5.25 17.71
N LEU A 120 -2.85 -4.33 17.19
CA LEU A 120 -3.36 -3.08 16.63
C LEU A 120 -4.20 -3.39 15.40
N GLY A 121 -5.51 -3.23 15.54
CA GLY A 121 -6.41 -3.13 14.41
C GLY A 121 -6.09 -1.88 13.61
N GLY A 122 -6.22 -1.96 12.29
CA GLY A 122 -6.21 -0.75 11.49
C GLY A 122 -7.54 -0.01 11.53
N PHE A 123 -7.54 1.15 10.90
CA PHE A 123 -8.63 2.11 10.96
C PHE A 123 -8.87 2.75 9.59
N GLY A 124 -10.07 3.31 9.44
CA GLY A 124 -10.46 4.12 8.30
C GLY A 124 -10.52 3.37 6.98
N ASP A 125 -10.76 4.13 5.92
CA ASP A 125 -10.84 3.66 4.55
C ASP A 125 -9.90 4.52 3.67
N PRO A 126 -8.86 3.94 3.05
CA PRO A 126 -7.95 4.71 2.22
C PRO A 126 -8.62 5.29 0.96
N ALA A 127 -9.75 4.70 0.54
CA ALA A 127 -10.58 5.17 -0.55
C ALA A 127 -11.68 6.16 -0.12
N GLU A 128 -11.72 6.54 1.16
CA GLU A 128 -12.74 7.44 1.67
C GLU A 128 -12.68 8.79 0.94
N GLY A 129 -13.81 9.18 0.36
CA GLY A 129 -14.17 10.54 -0.07
C GLY A 129 -13.29 11.17 -1.15
N GLU A 130 -13.87 11.43 -2.32
CA GLU A 130 -13.23 12.30 -3.31
C GLU A 130 -12.95 13.68 -2.71
N SER A 131 -11.73 14.17 -2.92
CA SER A 131 -11.29 15.47 -2.44
C SER A 131 -10.37 16.14 -3.44
N GLU A 132 -10.37 17.47 -3.47
CA GLU A 132 -9.33 18.25 -4.14
C GLU A 132 -7.99 18.14 -3.42
N THR A 133 -8.02 17.89 -2.11
CA THR A 133 -6.81 17.68 -1.32
C THR A 133 -6.19 16.34 -1.67
N PRO A 134 -4.91 16.30 -2.07
CA PRO A 134 -4.20 15.06 -2.38
C PRO A 134 -4.21 14.06 -1.22
N ARG A 135 -4.04 12.79 -1.57
CA ARG A 135 -3.84 11.70 -0.61
C ARG A 135 -2.45 11.12 -0.80
N TYR A 136 -1.77 10.83 0.29
CA TYR A 136 -0.43 10.24 0.29
C TYR A 136 -0.43 8.96 1.11
N MET A 137 0.07 7.88 0.54
CA MET A 137 0.38 6.65 1.25
C MET A 137 1.79 6.72 1.80
N VAL A 138 1.92 6.60 3.12
CA VAL A 138 3.21 6.48 3.82
C VAL A 138 3.43 5.01 4.11
N MET A 139 4.37 4.39 3.42
CA MET A 139 4.73 2.99 3.57
C MET A 139 5.95 2.87 4.48
N LEU A 140 5.80 2.19 5.62
CA LEU A 140 6.93 1.79 6.46
C LEU A 140 7.61 0.58 5.83
N LYS A 141 8.88 0.72 5.44
CA LYS A 141 9.65 -0.38 4.86
C LYS A 141 9.96 -1.42 5.93
N ALA A 142 9.85 -2.70 5.54
CA ALA A 142 10.18 -3.80 6.41
C ALA A 142 11.69 -3.87 6.69
N ASN A 143 12.03 -4.46 7.82
CA ASN A 143 13.39 -4.71 8.26
C ASN A 143 13.49 -6.14 8.83
N PRO A 144 14.69 -6.65 9.13
CA PRO A 144 14.85 -8.00 9.67
C PRO A 144 14.04 -8.27 10.93
N ARG A 145 13.72 -7.25 11.74
CA ARG A 145 12.91 -7.41 12.96
C ARG A 145 11.42 -7.52 12.64
N SER A 146 10.87 -6.66 11.78
CA SER A 146 9.46 -6.72 11.40
C SER A 146 9.10 -8.05 10.70
N GLU A 147 10.04 -8.62 9.92
CA GLU A 147 9.87 -9.91 9.25
C GLU A 147 9.86 -11.13 10.19
N THR A 148 9.97 -10.93 11.51
CA THR A 148 9.82 -11.99 12.52
C THR A 148 8.40 -12.09 13.10
N ASP A 149 7.46 -11.25 12.68
CA ASP A 149 6.20 -10.94 13.39
C ASP A 149 6.45 -10.39 14.81
N TRP A 150 7.47 -9.54 14.93
CA TRP A 150 7.79 -8.91 16.19
C TRP A 150 6.63 -8.04 16.69
N ASN A 151 6.33 -8.13 17.99
CA ASN A 151 5.33 -7.32 18.67
C ASN A 151 6.02 -6.10 19.32
N PRO A 152 5.66 -4.86 18.94
CA PRO A 152 6.22 -3.63 19.54
C PRO A 152 5.95 -3.43 21.03
N GLY A 153 5.00 -4.16 21.61
CA GLY A 153 4.64 -4.06 23.00
C GLY A 153 3.71 -2.87 23.32
N PRO A 154 2.97 -2.93 24.44
CA PRO A 154 1.82 -2.06 24.70
C PRO A 154 2.16 -0.57 24.76
N GLU A 155 3.38 -0.21 25.16
CA GLU A 155 3.80 1.19 25.27
C GLU A 155 3.93 1.86 23.89
N ILE A 156 4.63 1.22 22.95
CA ILE A 156 4.77 1.71 21.57
C ILE A 156 3.41 1.70 20.88
N LEU A 157 2.66 0.60 21.01
CA LEU A 157 1.34 0.46 20.41
C LEU A 157 0.37 1.53 20.93
N GLY A 158 0.39 1.82 22.23
CA GLY A 158 -0.45 2.87 22.84
C GLY A 158 -0.15 4.27 22.29
N ARG A 159 1.13 4.61 22.10
CA ARG A 159 1.52 5.89 21.45
C ARG A 159 1.05 5.96 20.00
N MET A 160 1.18 4.87 19.24
CA MET A 160 0.71 4.81 17.86
C MET A 160 -0.82 4.94 17.78
N MET A 161 -1.56 4.25 18.65
CA MET A 161 -3.02 4.38 18.72
C MET A 161 -3.46 5.82 18.99
N GLU A 162 -2.82 6.47 19.96
CA GLU A 162 -3.14 7.84 20.30
C GLU A 162 -2.82 8.80 19.15
N ALA A 163 -1.66 8.66 18.51
CA ALA A 163 -1.30 9.46 17.34
C ALA A 163 -2.26 9.23 16.16
N ASN A 164 -2.65 7.97 15.91
CA ASN A 164 -3.62 7.63 14.88
C ASN A 164 -4.99 8.26 15.17
N ARG A 165 -5.47 8.15 16.41
CA ARG A 165 -6.74 8.73 16.85
C ARG A 165 -6.73 10.25 16.70
N GLN A 166 -5.67 10.93 17.15
CA GLN A 166 -5.54 12.37 16.99
C GLN A 166 -5.57 12.81 15.52
N GLY A 167 -4.87 12.09 14.64
CA GLY A 167 -4.87 12.39 13.21
C GLY A 167 -6.21 12.14 12.53
N ALA A 168 -6.91 11.07 12.92
CA ALA A 168 -8.23 10.73 12.43
C ALA A 168 -9.29 11.73 12.93
N ASP A 169 -9.27 12.09 14.22
CA ASP A 169 -10.14 13.11 14.81
C ASP A 169 -9.92 14.48 14.14
N ALA A 170 -8.68 14.78 13.70
CA ALA A 170 -8.34 15.98 12.94
C ALA A 170 -8.67 15.87 11.43
N GLY A 171 -9.07 14.69 10.94
CA GLY A 171 -9.52 14.45 9.56
C GLY A 171 -8.43 14.36 8.49
N PHE A 172 -7.14 14.47 8.86
CA PHE A 172 -6.05 14.38 7.88
C PHE A 172 -5.48 12.96 7.76
N LEU A 173 -5.62 12.11 8.79
CA LEU A 173 -5.16 10.72 8.76
C LEU A 173 -6.37 9.80 8.52
N ILE A 174 -6.54 9.37 7.27
CA ILE A 174 -7.79 8.73 6.83
C ILE A 174 -7.77 7.21 6.91
N ALA A 175 -6.58 6.58 6.91
CA ALA A 175 -6.45 5.15 7.10
C ALA A 175 -5.07 4.74 7.63
N GLY A 176 -4.99 3.55 8.22
CA GLY A 176 -3.71 2.94 8.56
C GLY A 176 -3.84 1.46 8.91
N GLN A 177 -2.85 0.67 8.50
CA GLN A 177 -2.84 -0.78 8.67
C GLN A 177 -1.41 -1.27 8.92
N GLY A 178 -1.26 -2.26 9.83
CA GLY A 178 -0.03 -3.05 9.94
C GLY A 178 -0.08 -4.25 9.01
N LEU A 179 1.08 -4.76 8.59
CA LEU A 179 1.19 -5.97 7.78
C LEU A 179 1.98 -7.04 8.54
N SER A 180 1.58 -8.30 8.39
CA SER A 180 2.34 -9.45 8.92
C SER A 180 3.64 -9.66 8.13
N SER A 181 4.57 -10.48 8.64
CA SER A 181 5.79 -10.91 7.92
C SER A 181 5.47 -11.52 6.55
N SER A 182 6.39 -11.37 5.60
CA SER A 182 6.27 -11.93 4.25
C SER A 182 6.22 -13.45 4.23
N ARG A 183 6.61 -14.13 5.31
CA ARG A 183 6.42 -15.59 5.43
C ARG A 183 4.95 -16.01 5.33
N HIS A 184 4.03 -15.09 5.57
CA HIS A 184 2.59 -15.30 5.42
C HIS A 184 2.04 -14.75 4.11
N ALA A 185 2.89 -14.16 3.27
CA ALA A 185 2.49 -13.60 1.99
C ALA A 185 2.52 -14.66 0.88
N LYS A 186 1.68 -14.42 -0.13
CA LYS A 186 1.70 -15.13 -1.41
C LYS A 186 2.01 -14.12 -2.50
N ARG A 187 2.78 -14.52 -3.51
CA ARG A 187 3.04 -13.69 -4.69
C ARG A 187 2.50 -14.40 -5.90
N VAL A 188 1.72 -13.69 -6.71
CA VAL A 188 1.12 -14.23 -7.93
C VAL A 188 1.71 -13.50 -9.12
N ARG A 189 2.28 -14.25 -10.07
CA ARG A 189 2.81 -13.73 -11.32
C ARG A 189 1.94 -14.18 -12.48
N PHE A 190 1.49 -13.21 -13.27
CA PHE A 190 0.69 -13.43 -14.46
C PHE A 190 1.58 -13.52 -15.71
N GLY A 191 1.05 -14.17 -16.74
CA GLY A 191 1.74 -14.39 -18.00
C GLY A 191 0.85 -15.20 -18.94
N LYS A 192 1.45 -15.83 -19.95
CA LYS A 192 0.68 -16.69 -20.87
C LYS A 192 0.19 -17.95 -20.15
N GLY A 193 -1.11 -18.04 -19.91
CA GLY A 193 -1.76 -19.20 -19.30
C GLY A 193 -2.03 -19.01 -17.80
N GLN A 194 -2.02 -20.10 -17.04
CA GLN A 194 -2.38 -20.07 -15.63
C GLN A 194 -1.34 -19.30 -14.79
N PRO A 195 -1.76 -18.42 -13.87
CA PRO A 195 -0.85 -17.65 -13.03
C PRO A 195 -0.07 -18.56 -12.08
N THR A 196 1.18 -18.17 -11.80
CA THR A 196 2.06 -18.91 -10.87
C THR A 196 2.01 -18.28 -9.49
N VAL A 197 1.80 -19.10 -8.45
CA VAL A 197 1.76 -18.67 -7.05
C VAL A 197 3.05 -19.08 -6.33
N PHE A 198 3.67 -18.14 -5.63
CA PHE A 198 4.89 -18.31 -4.84
C PHE A 198 4.61 -18.03 -3.37
N ASP A 199 5.25 -18.83 -2.51
CA ASP A 199 5.23 -18.64 -1.06
C ASP A 199 6.41 -17.76 -0.62
N GLY A 200 6.18 -16.92 0.39
CA GLY A 200 7.27 -16.22 1.08
C GLY A 200 8.05 -17.12 2.05
N PRO A 201 9.07 -16.58 2.75
CA PRO A 201 9.51 -15.18 2.74
C PRO A 201 10.30 -14.82 1.47
N PHE A 202 10.23 -13.55 1.05
CA PHE A 202 11.00 -13.07 -0.10
C PHE A 202 12.33 -12.43 0.33
N ALA A 203 13.34 -12.47 -0.53
CA ALA A 203 14.71 -12.07 -0.16
C ALA A 203 14.88 -10.55 -0.07
N GLU A 204 14.04 -9.79 -0.77
CA GLU A 204 14.10 -8.34 -0.92
C GLU A 204 13.42 -7.59 0.24
N ILE A 205 13.76 -7.93 1.49
CA ILE A 205 13.11 -7.40 2.71
C ILE A 205 12.99 -5.88 2.71
N LYS A 206 14.07 -5.17 2.31
CA LYS A 206 14.12 -3.70 2.32
C LYS A 206 13.07 -3.04 1.41
N GLU A 207 12.55 -3.77 0.42
CA GLU A 207 11.54 -3.26 -0.50
C GLU A 207 10.11 -3.57 -0.05
N MET A 208 9.92 -4.45 0.94
CA MET A 208 8.61 -4.82 1.48
C MET A 208 8.00 -3.73 2.37
N VAL A 209 6.68 -3.79 2.54
CA VAL A 209 5.91 -2.91 3.43
C VAL A 209 5.58 -3.65 4.73
N ALA A 210 5.93 -3.06 5.88
CA ALA A 210 5.57 -3.57 7.21
C ALA A 210 4.27 -2.95 7.76
N GLY A 211 3.84 -1.83 7.18
CA GLY A 211 2.65 -1.09 7.56
C GLY A 211 2.50 0.14 6.69
N PHE A 212 1.30 0.70 6.63
CA PHE A 212 1.08 1.96 5.94
C PHE A 212 0.07 2.85 6.66
N TRP A 213 0.11 4.12 6.28
CA TRP A 213 -0.89 5.13 6.59
C TRP A 213 -1.30 5.85 5.31
N VAL A 214 -2.53 6.35 5.26
CA VAL A 214 -2.97 7.25 4.20
C VAL A 214 -3.36 8.58 4.84
N LEU A 215 -2.73 9.65 4.35
CA LEU A 215 -2.97 11.02 4.79
C LEU A 215 -3.63 11.82 3.66
N ARG A 216 -4.63 12.62 3.99
CA ARG A 216 -5.21 13.64 3.11
C ARG A 216 -4.68 15.01 3.55
N VAL A 217 -3.67 15.49 2.84
CA VAL A 217 -2.92 16.72 3.16
C VAL A 217 -2.54 17.48 1.89
N ARG A 218 -2.14 18.74 2.02
CA ARG A 218 -1.97 19.63 0.87
C ARG A 218 -0.64 19.45 0.12
N SER A 219 0.33 18.81 0.74
CA SER A 219 1.65 18.61 0.16
C SER A 219 2.44 17.47 0.82
N LEU A 220 3.49 17.02 0.14
CA LEU A 220 4.48 16.10 0.68
C LEU A 220 5.19 16.66 1.93
N ASP A 221 5.41 17.98 2.01
CA ASP A 221 5.99 18.63 3.19
C ASP A 221 5.13 18.43 4.45
N GLU A 222 3.80 18.45 4.32
CA GLU A 222 2.89 18.17 5.44
C GLU A 222 2.99 16.70 5.89
N VAL A 223 3.20 15.77 4.94
CA VAL A 223 3.45 14.35 5.26
C VAL A 223 4.78 14.18 5.98
N ILE A 224 5.84 14.84 5.51
CA ILE A 224 7.18 14.78 6.12
C ILE A 224 7.13 15.35 7.54
N ALA A 225 6.48 16.51 7.73
CA ALA A 225 6.33 17.12 9.06
C ALA A 225 5.57 16.19 10.02
N TRP A 226 4.53 15.51 9.56
CA TRP A 226 3.85 14.48 10.35
C TRP A 226 4.79 13.32 10.68
N ALA A 227 5.53 12.80 9.71
CA ALA A 227 6.44 11.66 9.88
C ALA A 227 7.55 11.92 10.91
N GLU A 228 8.07 13.15 11.00
CA GLU A 228 9.04 13.53 12.05
C GLU A 228 8.48 13.35 13.48
N THR A 229 7.15 13.45 13.64
CA THR A 229 6.48 13.37 14.96
C THR A 229 5.87 12.01 15.25
N TYR A 230 5.57 11.22 14.21
CA TYR A 230 4.84 9.98 14.36
C TYR A 230 5.67 8.90 15.08
N PRO A 231 5.12 8.20 16.09
CA PRO A 231 5.87 7.25 16.91
C PRO A 231 6.01 5.88 16.21
N PHE A 232 6.72 5.82 15.08
CA PHE A 232 7.01 4.56 14.39
C PHE A 232 7.62 3.51 15.31
N PRO A 233 7.29 2.21 15.12
CA PRO A 233 7.76 1.13 15.98
C PRO A 233 9.28 0.90 15.89
N ASP A 234 9.90 1.30 14.78
CA ASP A 234 11.35 1.29 14.59
C ASP A 234 12.06 2.56 15.08
N GLY A 235 11.31 3.50 15.66
CA GLY A 235 11.87 4.76 16.13
C GLY A 235 12.57 5.50 14.99
N ASP A 236 13.83 5.87 15.21
CA ASP A 236 14.64 6.63 14.25
C ASP A 236 15.24 5.73 13.15
N GLU A 237 15.17 4.41 13.30
CA GLU A 237 15.55 3.44 12.28
C GLU A 237 14.46 3.22 11.23
N ALA A 238 13.27 3.80 11.43
CA ALA A 238 12.20 3.74 10.45
C ALA A 238 12.67 4.26 9.08
N ARG A 239 12.23 3.57 8.03
CA ARG A 239 12.46 3.93 6.63
C ARG A 239 11.09 4.00 5.97
N LEU A 240 10.83 5.11 5.30
CA LEU A 240 9.53 5.37 4.68
C LEU A 240 9.70 5.53 3.17
N GLU A 241 8.67 5.15 2.45
CA GLU A 241 8.42 5.52 1.06
C GLU A 241 7.06 6.23 1.03
N ILE A 242 7.00 7.42 0.43
CA ILE A 242 5.83 8.30 0.48
C ILE A 242 5.38 8.58 -0.95
N ARG A 243 4.23 8.04 -1.31
CA ARG A 243 3.67 8.16 -2.66
C ARG A 243 2.31 8.81 -2.64
N GLU A 244 2.09 9.72 -3.58
CA GLU A 244 0.76 10.27 -3.82
C GLU A 244 -0.13 9.19 -4.44
N LEU A 245 -1.39 9.13 -4.01
CA LEU A 245 -2.43 8.32 -4.61
C LEU A 245 -3.07 9.09 -5.76
N TYR A 246 -3.37 8.39 -6.85
CA TYR A 246 -4.21 8.94 -7.90
C TYR A 246 -5.60 9.29 -7.35
N ARG A 247 -6.24 10.29 -7.97
CA ARG A 247 -7.69 10.47 -7.88
C ARG A 247 -8.33 9.77 -9.06
N MET A 248 -9.56 9.31 -8.92
CA MET A 248 -10.29 8.66 -10.02
C MET A 248 -10.32 9.52 -11.29
N ARG A 249 -10.54 10.83 -11.14
CA ARG A 249 -10.49 11.79 -12.27
C ARG A 249 -9.12 11.88 -12.97
N ASP A 250 -8.03 11.55 -12.28
CA ASP A 250 -6.69 11.56 -12.87
C ASP A 250 -6.48 10.33 -13.76
N LEU A 251 -7.23 9.24 -13.50
CA LEU A 251 -7.17 7.97 -14.23
C LEU A 251 -8.18 7.89 -15.38
N ILE A 252 -9.34 8.54 -15.26
CA ILE A 252 -10.40 8.51 -16.27
C ILE A 252 -10.18 9.60 -17.32
N PRO A 253 -10.22 9.30 -18.63
CA PRO A 253 -10.20 10.32 -19.68
C PRO A 253 -11.41 11.24 -19.56
N VAL A 254 -11.19 12.56 -19.57
CA VAL A 254 -12.30 13.51 -19.75
C VAL A 254 -12.86 13.27 -21.16
N ALA A 255 -14.17 13.02 -21.26
CA ALA A 255 -14.82 12.95 -22.57
C ALA A 255 -14.61 14.28 -23.29
N GLY A 256 -13.85 14.25 -24.39
CA GLY A 256 -13.67 15.37 -25.31
C GLY A 256 -14.79 15.45 -26.32
#